data_AF-B9TX72-F1
#
_entry.id   AF-B9TX72-F1
#
_cell.length_a   1.000
_cell.length_b   1.000
_cell.length_c   1.000
_cell.angle_alpha   90.00
_cell.angle_beta   90.00
_cell.angle_gamma   90.00
#
_symmetry.space_group_name_H-M   'P 1'
#
loop_
_entity.id
_entity.type
_entity.pdbx_description
1 polymer ?
#
loop_
_entity_poly.entity_id
_entity_poly.type
_entity_poly.pdbx_seq_one_letter_code
_entity_poly.pdbx_strand_id
1 'polypeptide(L)'
;LLEQAMIGPSPNPLILSYLKYAISSQMVSYSSVLTAISKFDDFSRDLCVQALLDIMDMFCDRLSCHGKAEECIGLCRALLSALHWLLRCTAASAERLREGLEAGTPAAGEKQLAMCLQRLEKTLSSTKNRALLHIAKLEEASSWTAIEHSLLKLGEILANLSNPQLRSQAEQCGTLIRSIPTMLSVHAEQMHKTGFPTVHAVILLEGTMNLTGETQSLVEQLTMVKRMQHIPTPLFGRGSVLQFMPFTTVSELVKVSAMSSPKVVLAITDLSLPLGRQVAAKAIAAL
;
A
#
# COMPACT_ATOMS: atom_id res chain seq x y z
N LEU A 1 -15.54 6.20 17.88
CA LEU A 1 -14.69 5.23 18.59
C LEU A 1 -13.24 5.69 18.71
N LEU A 2 -12.48 5.84 17.61
CA LEU A 2 -11.06 6.27 17.71
C LEU A 2 -10.92 7.64 18.38
N GLU A 3 -11.70 8.64 17.97
CA GLU A 3 -11.71 9.97 18.61
C GLU A 3 -12.03 9.89 20.11
N GLN A 4 -13.01 9.07 20.49
CA GLN A 4 -13.39 8.84 21.89
C GLN A 4 -12.29 8.13 22.69
N ALA A 5 -11.55 7.22 22.05
CA ALA A 5 -10.38 6.59 22.66
C ALA A 5 -9.25 7.60 22.88
N MET A 6 -9.19 8.65 22.07
CA MET A 6 -8.17 9.70 22.12
C MET A 6 -8.66 10.95 22.89
N ILE A 7 -9.60 10.82 23.83
CA ILE A 7 -9.95 11.92 24.75
C ILE A 7 -9.04 11.84 25.98
N GLY A 8 -8.29 12.91 26.27
CA GLY A 8 -7.41 13.03 27.45
C GLY A 8 -5.92 12.76 27.19
N PRO A 9 -5.03 12.88 28.20
CA PRO A 9 -3.58 12.78 27.99
C PRO A 9 -3.11 11.36 27.61
N SER A 10 -3.90 10.34 27.95
CA SER A 10 -3.65 8.94 27.59
C SER A 10 -4.88 8.35 26.93
N PRO A 11 -4.72 7.36 26.04
CA PRO A 11 -5.85 6.80 25.34
C PRO A 11 -6.66 5.86 26.26
N ASN A 12 -7.98 5.87 26.10
CA ASN A 12 -8.88 5.04 26.91
C ASN A 12 -8.67 3.54 26.59
N PRO A 13 -8.18 2.72 27.56
CA PRO A 13 -7.79 1.34 27.30
C PRO A 13 -8.97 0.42 26.96
N LEU A 14 -10.17 0.71 27.47
CA LEU A 14 -11.37 -0.08 27.19
C LEU A 14 -11.83 0.12 25.74
N ILE A 15 -11.91 1.38 25.31
CA ILE A 15 -12.30 1.72 23.93
C ILE A 15 -11.24 1.21 22.94
N LEU A 16 -9.95 1.30 23.30
CA LEU A 16 -8.87 0.72 22.51
C LEU A 16 -9.01 -0.81 22.39
N SER A 17 -9.27 -1.52 23.48
CA SER A 17 -9.43 -2.97 23.46
C SER A 17 -10.62 -3.39 22.58
N TYR A 18 -11.74 -2.66 22.68
CA TYR A 18 -12.89 -2.86 21.81
C TYR A 18 -12.55 -2.62 20.33
N LEU A 19 -11.82 -1.54 20.02
CA LEU A 19 -11.39 -1.25 18.65
C LEU A 19 -10.46 -2.35 18.10
N LYS A 20 -9.48 -2.79 18.90
CA LYS A 20 -8.58 -3.89 18.54
C LYS A 20 -9.35 -5.18 18.22
N TYR A 21 -10.38 -5.47 19.02
CA TYR A 21 -11.28 -6.59 18.76
C TYR A 21 -12.10 -6.42 17.47
N ALA A 22 -12.68 -5.24 17.25
CA ALA A 22 -13.47 -4.95 16.06
C ALA A 22 -12.63 -5.07 14.77
N ILE A 23 -11.37 -4.62 14.81
CA ILE A 23 -10.41 -4.77 13.71
C ILE A 23 -10.09 -6.24 13.47
N SER A 24 -9.76 -6.98 14.53
CA SER A 24 -9.39 -8.40 14.43
C SER A 24 -10.54 -9.27 13.93
N SER A 25 -11.77 -8.90 14.27
CA SER A 25 -13.00 -9.57 13.84
C SER A 25 -13.52 -9.07 12.49
N GLN A 26 -12.79 -8.19 11.80
CA GLN A 26 -13.16 -7.58 10.51
C GLN A 26 -14.53 -6.87 10.51
N MET A 27 -15.00 -6.41 11.68
CA MET A 27 -16.23 -5.61 11.80
C MET A 27 -16.05 -4.19 11.25
N VAL A 28 -14.80 -3.74 11.11
CA VAL A 28 -14.42 -2.46 10.52
C VAL A 28 -13.40 -2.68 9.42
N SER A 29 -13.51 -1.93 8.32
CA SER A 29 -12.55 -2.01 7.22
C SER A 29 -11.20 -1.40 7.62
N TYR A 30 -10.09 -1.98 7.15
CA TYR A 30 -8.76 -1.40 7.37
C TYR A 30 -8.64 0.01 6.78
N SER A 31 -9.31 0.27 5.66
CA SER A 31 -9.37 1.60 5.04
C SER A 31 -9.91 2.64 6.02
N SER A 32 -11.07 2.38 6.64
CA SER A 32 -11.68 3.29 7.61
C SER A 32 -10.78 3.54 8.83
N VAL A 33 -10.07 2.51 9.30
CA VAL A 33 -9.13 2.64 10.43
C VAL A 33 -7.93 3.51 10.04
N LEU A 34 -7.31 3.24 8.89
CA LEU A 34 -6.17 4.03 8.39
C LEU A 34 -6.55 5.50 8.17
N THR A 35 -7.71 5.76 7.58
CA THR A 35 -8.23 7.12 7.41
C THR A 35 -8.45 7.81 8.77
N ALA A 36 -9.00 7.10 9.76
CA ALA A 36 -9.22 7.66 11.09
C ALA A 36 -7.88 7.99 11.79
N ILE A 37 -6.87 7.12 11.66
CA ILE A 37 -5.52 7.36 12.19
C ILE A 37 -4.90 8.59 11.54
N SER A 38 -5.01 8.72 10.22
CA SER A 38 -4.41 9.85 9.48
C SER A 38 -4.98 11.23 9.84
N LYS A 39 -6.15 11.29 10.50
CA LYS A 39 -6.77 12.53 10.98
C LYS A 39 -6.24 13.02 12.33
N PHE A 40 -5.45 12.20 13.03
CA PHE A 40 -4.89 12.59 14.32
C PHE A 40 -3.68 13.51 14.12
N ASP A 41 -3.77 14.76 14.53
CA ASP A 41 -2.71 15.77 14.29
C ASP A 41 -1.93 16.18 15.55
N ASP A 42 -2.38 15.77 16.74
CA ASP A 42 -1.77 16.16 18.01
C ASP A 42 -0.59 15.25 18.42
N PHE A 43 0.56 15.47 17.77
CA PHE A 43 1.79 14.70 18.01
C PHE A 43 2.46 14.98 19.37
N SER A 44 1.94 15.91 20.17
CA SER A 44 2.43 16.15 21.53
C SER A 44 2.07 15.02 22.51
N ARG A 45 1.04 14.23 22.16
CA ARG A 45 0.48 13.17 23.02
C ARG A 45 1.12 11.81 22.71
N ASP A 46 2.30 11.57 23.27
CA ASP A 46 3.13 10.38 22.97
C ASP A 46 2.39 9.06 23.16
N LEU A 47 1.65 8.89 24.27
CA LEU A 47 0.90 7.66 24.54
C LEU A 47 -0.22 7.41 23.50
N CYS A 48 -0.79 8.47 22.93
CA CYS A 48 -1.83 8.37 21.92
C CYS A 48 -1.22 7.98 20.57
N VAL A 49 -0.13 8.65 20.19
CA VAL A 49 0.65 8.30 19.00
C VAL A 49 1.11 6.84 19.09
N GLN A 50 1.67 6.42 20.22
CA GLN A 50 2.08 5.03 20.46
C GLN A 50 0.92 4.05 20.26
N ALA A 51 -0.26 4.31 20.85
CA ALA A 51 -1.41 3.43 20.68
C ALA A 51 -1.90 3.35 19.22
N LEU A 52 -1.81 4.43 18.46
CA LEU A 52 -2.14 4.44 17.03
C LEU A 52 -1.12 3.63 16.21
N LEU A 53 0.17 3.76 16.49
CA LEU A 53 1.22 2.94 15.87
C LEU A 53 1.02 1.45 16.17
N ASP A 54 0.67 1.10 17.41
CA ASP A 54 0.35 -0.27 17.82
C ASP A 54 -0.86 -0.83 17.08
N ILE A 55 -1.91 -0.01 16.88
CA ILE A 55 -3.09 -0.40 16.07
C ILE A 55 -2.67 -0.67 14.63
N MET A 56 -1.88 0.20 14.00
CA MET A 56 -1.38 -0.02 12.64
C MET A 56 -0.56 -1.32 12.54
N ASP A 57 0.19 -1.64 13.59
CA ASP A 57 1.03 -2.84 13.63
C ASP A 57 0.26 -4.15 13.57
N MET A 58 -0.95 -4.18 14.13
CA MET A 58 -1.80 -5.38 14.19
C MET A 58 -2.21 -5.93 12.82
N PHE A 59 -2.26 -5.08 11.79
CA PHE A 59 -2.83 -5.44 10.50
C PHE A 59 -1.95 -5.07 9.29
N CYS A 60 -0.79 -4.44 9.45
CA CYS A 60 0.00 -4.00 8.29
C CYS A 60 0.43 -5.11 7.33
N ASP A 61 0.62 -6.34 7.85
CA ASP A 61 1.04 -7.50 7.08
C ASP A 61 -0.17 -8.20 6.42
N ARG A 62 -1.38 -7.92 6.94
CA ARG A 62 -2.65 -8.52 6.55
C ARG A 62 -3.60 -7.51 5.90
N LEU A 63 -3.07 -6.40 5.38
CA LEU A 63 -3.86 -5.43 4.63
C LEU A 63 -4.49 -6.11 3.41
N SER A 64 -5.81 -6.24 3.44
CA SER A 64 -6.59 -6.87 2.38
C SER A 64 -7.94 -6.18 2.21
N CYS A 65 -8.48 -6.19 1.00
CA CYS A 65 -9.82 -5.69 0.71
C CYS A 65 -10.54 -6.68 -0.22
N HIS A 66 -11.68 -7.20 0.24
CA HIS A 66 -12.51 -8.17 -0.49
C HIS A 66 -13.78 -7.53 -1.06
N GLY A 67 -13.92 -6.21 -0.89
CA GLY A 67 -15.08 -5.46 -1.33
C GLY A 67 -15.07 -5.12 -2.82
N LYS A 68 -15.84 -4.10 -3.18
CA LYS A 68 -15.87 -3.57 -4.55
C LYS A 68 -14.52 -2.95 -4.92
N ALA A 69 -14.27 -2.77 -6.22
CA ALA A 69 -13.02 -2.16 -6.69
C ALA A 69 -12.82 -0.73 -6.15
N GLU A 70 -13.91 0.02 -5.97
CA GLU A 70 -13.90 1.34 -5.32
C GLU A 70 -13.39 1.29 -3.87
N GLU A 71 -13.74 0.24 -3.12
CA GLU A 71 -13.27 0.07 -1.74
C GLU A 71 -11.78 -0.28 -1.70
N CYS A 72 -11.26 -0.95 -2.74
CA CYS A 72 -9.83 -1.23 -2.90
C CYS A 72 -9.05 0.05 -3.22
N ILE A 73 -9.61 0.92 -4.07
CA ILE A 73 -9.05 2.27 -4.30
C ILE A 73 -9.10 3.10 -3.01
N GLY A 74 -10.21 3.03 -2.26
CA GLY A 74 -10.32 3.64 -0.94
C GLY A 74 -9.22 3.18 0.01
N LEU A 75 -8.90 1.89 0.04
CA LEU A 75 -7.78 1.35 0.81
C LEU A 75 -6.43 1.92 0.36
N CYS A 76 -6.19 2.02 -0.95
CA CYS A 76 -4.97 2.63 -1.50
C CYS A 76 -4.81 4.08 -1.00
N ARG A 77 -5.87 4.89 -1.08
CA ARG A 77 -5.88 6.28 -0.59
C ARG A 77 -5.68 6.36 0.91
N ALA A 78 -6.36 5.53 1.69
CA ALA A 78 -6.19 5.47 3.14
C ALA A 78 -4.77 5.09 3.55
N LEU A 79 -4.14 4.14 2.83
CA LEU A 79 -2.74 3.77 3.05
C LEU A 79 -1.78 4.93 2.72
N LEU A 80 -2.05 5.70 1.66
CA LEU A 80 -1.31 6.90 1.30
C LEU A 80 -1.41 7.98 2.38
N SER A 81 -2.62 8.26 2.86
CA SER A 81 -2.84 9.21 3.98
C SER A 81 -2.14 8.74 5.26
N ALA A 82 -2.17 7.45 5.56
CA ALA A 82 -1.47 6.88 6.71
C ALA A 82 0.06 6.95 6.57
N LEU A 83 0.61 6.76 5.36
CA LEU A 83 2.04 6.98 5.10
C LEU A 83 2.43 8.44 5.33
N HIS A 84 1.65 9.38 4.82
CA HIS A 84 1.89 10.81 5.04
C HIS A 84 1.82 11.15 6.54
N TRP A 85 0.83 10.61 7.26
CA TRP A 85 0.72 10.76 8.71
C TRP A 85 1.94 10.20 9.46
N LEU A 86 2.43 9.00 9.08
CA LEU A 86 3.64 8.42 9.66
C LEU A 86 4.88 9.31 9.43
N LEU A 87 5.01 9.90 8.24
CA LEU A 87 6.12 10.83 7.95
C LEU A 87 6.05 12.09 8.80
N ARG A 88 4.86 12.69 8.95
CA ARG A 88 4.65 13.85 9.83
C ARG A 88 4.93 13.51 11.29
N CYS A 89 4.48 12.34 11.74
CA CYS A 89 4.73 11.82 13.08
C CYS A 89 6.23 11.60 13.33
N THR A 90 6.95 11.06 12.34
CA THR A 90 8.41 10.87 12.40
C THR A 90 9.13 12.21 12.46
N ALA A 91 8.73 13.18 11.63
CA ALA A 91 9.31 14.53 11.62
C ALA A 91 9.10 15.25 12.97
N ALA A 92 7.89 15.20 13.53
CA ALA A 92 7.58 15.78 14.83
C ALA A 92 8.38 15.11 15.97
N SER A 93 8.61 13.80 15.88
CA SER A 93 9.43 13.07 16.85
C SER A 93 10.92 13.42 16.73
N ALA A 94 11.41 13.63 15.50
CA ALA A 94 12.79 14.04 15.24
C ALA A 94 13.06 15.50 15.65
N GLU A 95 12.12 16.42 15.43
CA GLU A 95 12.19 17.81 15.90
C GLU A 95 12.27 17.86 17.44
N ARG A 96 11.42 17.09 18.14
CA ARG A 96 11.46 17.01 19.61
C ARG A 96 12.73 16.37 20.15
N LEU A 97 13.29 15.38 19.46
CA LEU A 97 14.59 14.83 19.82
C LEU A 97 15.69 15.90 19.72
N ARG A 98 15.66 16.73 18.67
CA ARG A 98 16.60 17.84 18.52
C ARG A 98 16.49 18.85 19.67
N GLU A 99 15.29 19.24 20.05
CA GLU A 99 15.05 20.12 21.21
C GLU A 99 15.48 19.46 22.53
N GLY A 100 15.21 18.17 22.70
CA GLY A 100 15.60 17.39 23.88
C GLY A 100 17.10 17.20 24.03
N LEU A 101 17.87 17.22 22.93
CA LEU A 101 19.32 17.23 22.95
C LEU A 101 19.88 18.54 23.53
N GLU A 102 19.25 19.68 23.22
CA GLU A 102 19.61 20.99 23.79
C GLU A 102 19.25 21.06 25.29
N ALA A 103 18.17 20.40 25.71
CA ALA A 103 17.69 20.36 27.09
C ALA A 103 18.31 19.24 27.96
N GLY A 104 19.14 18.35 27.39
CA GLY A 104 19.83 17.28 28.13
C GLY A 104 18.98 16.04 28.47
N THR A 105 17.81 15.86 27.86
CA THR A 105 16.92 14.69 28.07
C THR A 105 16.54 13.96 26.76
N PRO A 106 17.49 13.35 26.02
CA PRO A 106 17.24 12.79 24.69
C PRO A 106 16.48 11.45 24.69
N ALA A 107 16.53 10.68 25.79
CA ALA A 107 16.10 9.27 25.80
C ALA A 107 14.62 9.04 25.43
N ALA A 108 13.72 9.94 25.83
CA ALA A 108 12.29 9.81 25.52
C ALA A 108 12.00 10.09 24.02
N GLY A 109 12.65 11.12 23.46
CA GLY A 109 12.52 11.48 22.04
C GLY A 109 13.09 10.41 21.11
N GLU A 110 14.22 9.80 21.47
CA GLU A 110 14.82 8.71 20.69
C GLU A 110 13.91 7.49 20.62
N LYS A 111 13.31 7.09 21.75
CA LYS A 111 12.37 5.97 21.79
C LYS A 111 11.18 6.20 20.85
N GLN A 112 10.58 7.38 20.92
CA GLN A 112 9.42 7.72 20.09
C GLN A 112 9.78 7.73 18.60
N LEU A 113 10.93 8.33 18.24
CA LEU A 113 11.42 8.33 16.86
C LEU A 113 11.69 6.90 16.35
N ALA A 114 12.31 6.05 17.16
CA ALA A 114 12.56 4.66 16.82
C ALA A 114 11.27 3.89 16.51
N MET A 115 10.22 4.08 17.32
CA MET A 115 8.91 3.44 17.08
C MET A 115 8.28 3.90 15.76
N CYS A 116 8.34 5.20 15.46
CA CYS A 116 7.84 5.75 14.20
C CYS A 116 8.60 5.17 12.98
N LEU A 117 9.93 5.11 13.05
CA LEU A 117 10.78 4.58 11.98
C LEU A 117 10.58 3.08 11.78
N GLN A 118 10.51 2.30 12.86
CA GLN A 118 10.20 0.87 12.79
C GLN A 118 8.85 0.63 12.11
N ARG A 119 7.85 1.45 12.44
CA ARG A 119 6.53 1.34 11.82
C ARG A 119 6.56 1.76 10.35
N LEU A 120 7.28 2.83 10.01
CA LEU A 120 7.46 3.25 8.62
C LEU A 120 8.13 2.16 7.79
N GLU A 121 9.23 1.59 8.29
CA GLU A 121 9.98 0.52 7.64
C GLU A 121 9.12 -0.73 7.40
N LYS A 122 8.41 -1.20 8.43
CA LYS A 122 7.53 -2.39 8.31
C LYS A 122 6.39 -2.13 7.32
N THR A 123 5.91 -0.89 7.17
CA THR A 123 4.88 -0.57 6.17
C THR A 123 5.46 -0.65 4.78
N LEU A 124 6.68 -0.15 4.60
CA LEU A 124 7.37 -0.06 3.32
C LEU A 124 8.07 -1.34 2.91
N SER A 125 8.38 -2.28 3.81
CA SER A 125 9.06 -3.54 3.50
C SER A 125 8.21 -4.48 2.65
N SER A 126 6.89 -4.43 2.83
CA SER A 126 5.91 -5.18 2.05
C SER A 126 5.81 -4.68 0.60
N THR A 127 6.13 -5.55 -0.36
CA THR A 127 5.94 -5.26 -1.79
C THR A 127 4.48 -4.98 -2.12
N LYS A 128 3.54 -5.62 -1.42
CA LYS A 128 2.10 -5.37 -1.55
C LYS A 128 1.76 -3.93 -1.19
N ASN A 129 2.23 -3.45 -0.03
CA ASN A 129 1.95 -2.09 0.43
C ASN A 129 2.55 -1.05 -0.51
N ARG A 130 3.78 -1.26 -0.99
CA ARG A 130 4.40 -0.39 -1.99
C ARG A 130 3.58 -0.35 -3.28
N ALA A 131 3.09 -1.50 -3.76
CA ALA A 131 2.26 -1.57 -4.96
C ALA A 131 0.92 -0.83 -4.79
N LEU A 132 0.25 -0.97 -3.64
CA LEU A 132 -0.96 -0.20 -3.31
C LEU A 132 -0.68 1.31 -3.26
N LEU A 133 0.44 1.73 -2.66
CA LEU A 133 0.88 3.13 -2.63
C LEU A 133 1.17 3.69 -4.03
N HIS A 134 1.70 2.86 -4.93
CA HIS A 134 1.91 3.25 -6.33
C HIS A 134 0.59 3.54 -7.03
N ILE A 135 -0.43 2.69 -6.83
CA ILE A 135 -1.76 2.94 -7.38
C ILE A 135 -2.36 4.22 -6.78
N ALA A 136 -2.24 4.40 -5.45
CA ALA A 136 -2.71 5.59 -4.76
C ALA A 136 -2.09 6.89 -5.31
N LYS A 137 -0.78 6.86 -5.64
CA LYS A 137 -0.07 7.98 -6.26
C LYS A 137 -0.64 8.39 -7.62
N LEU A 138 -1.07 7.42 -8.42
CA LEU A 138 -1.70 7.68 -9.73
C LEU A 138 -3.12 8.24 -9.57
N GLU A 139 -3.81 7.88 -8.48
CA GLU A 139 -5.14 8.39 -8.14
C GLU A 139 -5.10 9.81 -7.54
N GLU A 140 -4.13 10.10 -6.67
CA GLU A 140 -4.00 11.39 -5.96
C GLU A 140 -2.57 11.95 -6.05
N ALA A 141 -2.23 12.54 -7.19
CA ALA A 141 -0.89 13.11 -7.41
C ALA A 141 -0.54 14.23 -6.41
N SER A 142 -1.51 15.04 -5.99
CA SER A 142 -1.31 16.11 -4.99
C SER A 142 -0.97 15.58 -3.61
N SER A 143 -1.58 14.47 -3.20
CA SER A 143 -1.26 13.80 -1.93
C SER A 143 0.18 13.24 -1.96
N TRP A 144 0.65 12.80 -3.13
CA TRP A 144 2.03 12.33 -3.28
C TRP A 144 3.06 13.46 -3.22
N THR A 145 2.80 14.62 -3.82
CA THR A 145 3.74 15.77 -3.73
C THR A 145 3.90 16.25 -2.28
N ALA A 146 2.84 16.18 -1.46
CA ALA A 146 2.92 16.44 -0.03
C ALA A 146 3.82 15.43 0.72
N ILE A 147 3.81 14.16 0.31
CA ILE A 147 4.71 13.13 0.84
C ILE A 147 6.16 13.42 0.44
N GLU A 148 6.41 13.81 -0.81
CA GLU A 148 7.75 14.17 -1.27
C GLU A 148 8.31 15.37 -0.49
N HIS A 149 7.50 16.40 -0.27
CA HIS A 149 7.87 17.55 0.55
C HIS A 149 8.14 17.15 2.00
N SER A 150 7.27 16.32 2.60
CA SER A 150 7.46 15.81 3.96
C SER A 150 8.74 14.97 4.08
N LEU A 151 9.07 14.19 3.05
CA LEU A 151 10.29 13.39 3.01
C LEU A 151 11.56 14.24 2.90
N LEU A 152 11.51 15.34 2.13
CA LEU A 152 12.61 16.31 2.05
C LEU A 152 12.85 16.97 3.41
N LYS A 153 11.80 17.52 4.03
CA LYS A 153 11.86 18.13 5.36
C LYS A 153 12.41 17.14 6.40
N LEU A 154 11.93 15.91 6.38
CA LEU A 154 12.40 14.86 7.27
C LEU A 154 13.90 14.56 7.05
N GLY A 155 14.35 14.48 5.79
CA GLY A 155 15.77 14.29 5.46
C GLY A 155 16.68 15.38 6.05
N GLU A 156 16.27 16.64 5.99
CA GLU A 156 17.01 17.78 6.57
C GLU A 156 17.11 17.69 8.10
N ILE A 157 16.02 17.30 8.78
CA ILE A 157 16.00 17.13 10.24
C ILE A 157 16.92 15.96 10.64
N LEU A 158 16.85 14.84 9.92
CA LEU A 158 17.57 13.61 10.25
C LEU A 158 19.08 13.69 9.98
N ALA A 159 19.52 14.50 9.02
CA ALA A 159 20.94 14.71 8.71
C ALA A 159 21.73 15.17 9.96
N ASN A 160 21.06 15.87 10.87
CA ASN A 160 21.65 16.45 12.08
C ASN A 160 21.57 15.54 13.32
N LEU A 161 20.97 14.34 13.23
CA LEU A 161 20.84 13.44 14.38
C LEU A 161 22.16 12.82 14.78
N SER A 162 22.44 12.70 16.09
CA SER A 162 23.68 12.06 16.57
C SER A 162 23.68 10.54 16.42
N ASN A 163 22.52 9.89 16.39
CA ASN A 163 22.39 8.43 16.36
C ASN A 163 22.49 7.87 14.92
N PRO A 164 23.56 7.13 14.57
CA PRO A 164 23.78 6.64 13.21
C PRO A 164 22.81 5.54 12.78
N GLN A 165 22.28 4.74 13.73
CA GLN A 165 21.36 3.65 13.41
C GLN A 165 19.99 4.19 12.97
N LEU A 166 19.44 5.15 13.72
CA LEU A 166 18.18 5.79 13.37
C LEU A 166 18.29 6.56 12.05
N ARG A 167 19.43 7.20 11.81
CA ARG A 167 19.71 7.87 10.54
C ARG A 167 19.70 6.88 9.37
N SER A 168 20.43 5.78 9.48
CA SER A 168 20.46 4.76 8.41
C SER A 168 19.09 4.15 8.13
N GLN A 169 18.32 3.85 9.19
CA GLN A 169 16.96 3.31 9.04
C GLN A 169 16.03 4.29 8.32
N ALA A 170 16.13 5.57 8.65
CA ALA A 170 15.33 6.60 8.02
C ALA A 170 15.73 6.88 6.56
N GLU A 171 17.03 6.84 6.25
CA GLU A 171 17.54 6.90 4.88
C GLU A 171 17.00 5.73 4.04
N GLN A 172 17.04 4.50 4.58
CA GLN A 172 16.48 3.32 3.93
C GLN A 172 14.97 3.50 3.66
N CYS A 173 14.19 3.95 4.64
CA CYS A 173 12.77 4.27 4.43
C CYS A 173 12.58 5.30 3.32
N GLY A 174 13.40 6.35 3.29
CA GLY A 174 13.37 7.38 2.24
C GLY A 174 13.71 6.84 0.85
N THR A 175 14.68 5.93 0.73
CA THR A 175 14.98 5.26 -0.55
C THR A 175 13.82 4.40 -1.03
N LEU A 176 13.17 3.66 -0.12
CA LEU A 176 12.00 2.84 -0.43
C LEU A 176 10.85 3.70 -0.95
N ILE A 177 10.54 4.83 -0.30
CA ILE A 177 9.49 5.76 -0.74
C ILE A 177 9.81 6.31 -2.14
N ARG A 178 11.05 6.77 -2.37
CA ARG A 178 11.48 7.28 -3.69
C ARG A 178 11.47 6.22 -4.80
N SER A 179 11.55 4.93 -4.45
CA SER A 179 11.44 3.83 -5.41
C SER A 179 10.00 3.48 -5.81
N ILE A 180 8.98 3.95 -5.07
CA ILE A 180 7.57 3.63 -5.36
C ILE A 180 7.16 4.09 -6.77
N PRO A 181 7.48 5.31 -7.24
CA PRO A 181 7.15 5.75 -8.60
C PRO A 181 7.80 4.91 -9.70
N THR A 182 8.99 4.36 -9.48
CA THR A 182 9.76 3.61 -10.48
C THR A 182 9.43 2.12 -10.52
N MET A 183 8.50 1.64 -9.69
CA MET A 183 8.10 0.23 -9.70
C MET A 183 7.56 -0.26 -11.06
N LEU A 184 7.09 0.64 -11.93
CA LEU A 184 6.68 0.35 -13.30
C LEU A 184 7.75 0.62 -14.37
N SER A 185 8.73 1.50 -14.10
CA SER A 185 9.62 2.03 -15.14
C SER A 185 10.55 0.98 -15.74
N VAL A 186 10.75 -0.15 -15.06
CA VAL A 186 11.54 -1.28 -15.56
C VAL A 186 10.85 -2.01 -16.74
N HIS A 187 9.55 -1.79 -16.99
CA HIS A 187 8.79 -2.59 -17.97
C HIS A 187 7.99 -1.81 -19.02
N ALA A 188 7.80 -0.49 -18.87
CA ALA A 188 7.06 0.33 -19.85
C ALA A 188 7.70 0.35 -21.25
N GLU A 189 9.04 0.28 -21.33
CA GLU A 189 9.77 0.23 -22.60
C GLU A 189 9.49 -1.04 -23.45
N GLN A 190 8.91 -2.10 -22.86
CA GLN A 190 8.63 -3.36 -23.54
C GLN A 190 7.16 -3.58 -23.95
N MET A 191 6.21 -2.73 -23.51
CA MET A 191 4.78 -2.90 -23.79
C MET A 191 4.37 -2.53 -25.24
N HIS A 192 5.21 -1.81 -25.98
CA HIS A 192 4.90 -1.37 -27.35
C HIS A 192 4.95 -2.47 -28.42
N LYS A 193 5.08 -3.74 -28.03
CA LYS A 193 5.03 -4.89 -28.94
C LYS A 193 4.16 -5.98 -28.33
N THR A 194 2.85 -5.95 -28.60
CA THR A 194 1.94 -7.02 -28.20
C THR A 194 2.34 -8.33 -28.90
N GLY A 195 3.06 -9.20 -28.20
CA GLY A 195 3.57 -10.45 -28.79
C GLY A 195 2.49 -11.48 -29.13
N PHE A 196 1.29 -11.39 -28.52
CA PHE A 196 0.26 -12.43 -28.60
C PHE A 196 -1.17 -11.84 -28.71
N PRO A 197 -1.59 -11.43 -29.92
CA PRO A 197 -2.93 -10.88 -30.18
C PRO A 197 -4.07 -11.85 -29.86
N THR A 198 -3.86 -13.15 -30.02
CA THR A 198 -4.88 -14.18 -29.79
C THR A 198 -5.28 -14.31 -28.33
N VAL A 199 -4.31 -14.21 -27.41
CA VAL A 199 -4.58 -14.22 -25.96
C VAL A 199 -5.39 -12.99 -25.56
N HIS A 200 -5.04 -11.83 -26.12
CA HIS A 200 -5.79 -10.60 -25.91
C HIS A 200 -7.22 -10.70 -26.44
N ALA A 201 -7.42 -11.28 -27.62
CA ALA A 201 -8.73 -11.47 -28.22
C ALA A 201 -9.61 -12.43 -27.41
N VAL A 202 -9.06 -13.56 -26.94
CA VAL A 202 -9.80 -14.53 -26.10
C VAL A 202 -10.25 -13.88 -24.79
N ILE A 203 -9.36 -13.10 -24.17
CA ILE A 203 -9.67 -12.44 -22.89
C ILE A 203 -10.69 -11.31 -23.09
N LEU A 204 -10.56 -10.55 -24.18
CA LEU A 204 -11.51 -9.50 -24.54
C LEU A 204 -12.89 -10.09 -24.83
N LEU A 205 -12.98 -11.17 -25.61
CA LEU A 205 -14.23 -11.87 -25.90
C LEU A 205 -14.87 -12.43 -24.64
N GLU A 206 -14.10 -13.11 -23.79
CA GLU A 206 -14.66 -13.67 -22.55
C GLU A 206 -15.14 -12.57 -21.60
N GLY A 207 -14.35 -11.49 -21.46
CA GLY A 207 -14.71 -10.38 -20.59
C GLY A 207 -15.87 -9.51 -21.08
N THR A 208 -16.15 -9.51 -22.38
CA THR A 208 -17.27 -8.77 -22.96
C THR A 208 -18.53 -9.62 -23.14
N MET A 209 -18.40 -10.91 -23.42
CA MET A 209 -19.53 -11.79 -23.76
C MET A 209 -19.93 -12.75 -22.64
N ASN A 210 -19.03 -13.10 -21.72
CA ASN A 210 -19.24 -14.14 -20.70
C ASN A 210 -19.06 -13.60 -19.27
N LEU A 211 -19.81 -12.55 -18.94
CA LEU A 211 -19.80 -11.90 -17.62
C LEU A 211 -20.18 -12.83 -16.45
N THR A 212 -20.85 -13.96 -16.73
CA THR A 212 -21.28 -14.97 -15.75
C THR A 212 -20.66 -16.34 -15.96
N GLY A 213 -19.65 -16.47 -16.83
CA GLY A 213 -19.01 -17.75 -17.16
C GLY A 213 -18.18 -18.32 -15.99
N GLU A 214 -18.12 -19.65 -15.89
CA GLU A 214 -17.25 -20.33 -14.93
C GLU A 214 -15.78 -20.09 -15.27
N THR A 215 -15.04 -19.52 -14.31
CA THR A 215 -13.66 -19.05 -14.52
C THR A 215 -12.69 -20.17 -14.91
N GLN A 216 -12.99 -21.40 -14.49
CA GLN A 216 -12.22 -22.59 -14.79
C GLN A 216 -12.12 -22.83 -16.32
N SER A 217 -13.22 -22.61 -17.04
CA SER A 217 -13.29 -22.77 -18.50
C SER A 217 -12.35 -21.80 -19.23
N LEU A 218 -12.32 -20.53 -18.80
CA LEU A 218 -11.40 -19.53 -19.35
C LEU A 218 -9.94 -19.90 -19.07
N VAL A 219 -9.62 -20.36 -17.86
CA VAL A 219 -8.25 -20.79 -17.51
C VAL A 219 -7.81 -21.98 -18.37
N GLU A 220 -8.70 -22.93 -18.65
CA GLU A 220 -8.44 -24.07 -19.53
C GLU A 220 -8.21 -23.64 -20.98
N GLN A 221 -9.04 -22.74 -21.51
CA GLN A 221 -8.88 -22.16 -22.85
C GLN A 221 -7.56 -21.39 -22.98
N LEU A 222 -7.21 -20.58 -21.99
CA LEU A 222 -5.95 -19.85 -21.94
C LEU A 222 -4.75 -20.80 -21.86
N THR A 223 -4.86 -21.89 -21.10
CA THR A 223 -3.83 -22.93 -20.99
C THR A 223 -3.68 -23.72 -22.29
N MET A 224 -4.76 -23.91 -23.04
CA MET A 224 -4.73 -24.48 -24.38
C MET A 224 -4.03 -23.54 -25.36
N VAL A 225 -4.40 -22.26 -25.41
CA VAL A 225 -3.75 -21.26 -26.27
C VAL A 225 -2.27 -21.12 -25.94
N LYS A 226 -1.91 -21.11 -24.66
CA LYS A 226 -0.51 -21.13 -24.19
C LYS A 226 0.26 -22.31 -24.75
N ARG A 227 -0.32 -23.51 -24.71
CA ARG A 227 0.29 -24.74 -25.26
C ARG A 227 0.43 -24.67 -26.77
N MET A 228 -0.62 -24.25 -27.48
CA MET A 228 -0.61 -24.19 -28.94
C MET A 228 0.35 -23.14 -29.51
N GLN A 229 0.51 -22.00 -28.83
CA GLN A 229 1.37 -20.92 -29.29
C GLN A 229 2.79 -20.97 -28.68
N HIS A 230 3.13 -22.05 -27.95
CA HIS A 230 4.40 -22.22 -27.25
C HIS A 230 4.81 -20.99 -26.43
N ILE A 231 3.83 -20.31 -25.82
CA ILE A 231 4.08 -19.05 -25.13
C ILE A 231 4.88 -19.35 -23.86
N PRO A 232 6.10 -18.80 -23.71
CA PRO A 232 6.85 -18.90 -22.48
C PRO A 232 6.00 -18.40 -21.32
N THR A 233 5.90 -19.18 -20.23
CA THR A 233 5.15 -18.82 -19.01
C THR A 233 5.31 -17.36 -18.53
N PRO A 234 6.50 -16.71 -18.61
CA PRO A 234 6.64 -15.30 -18.21
C PRO A 234 6.03 -14.27 -19.19
N LEU A 235 5.61 -14.66 -20.39
CA LEU A 235 5.07 -13.75 -21.42
C LEU A 235 3.55 -13.78 -21.54
N PHE A 236 2.88 -14.78 -20.97
CA PHE A 236 1.42 -14.97 -21.09
C PHE A 236 0.60 -13.84 -20.42
N GLY A 237 1.22 -13.05 -19.53
CA GLY A 237 0.61 -11.86 -18.93
C GLY A 237 1.01 -10.54 -19.60
N ARG A 238 1.93 -10.51 -20.57
CA ARG A 238 2.47 -9.22 -21.07
C ARG A 238 1.49 -8.52 -22.02
N GLY A 239 0.66 -7.67 -21.44
CA GLY A 239 -0.23 -6.72 -22.09
C GLY A 239 -1.37 -6.30 -21.16
N SER A 240 -2.08 -5.22 -21.49
CA SER A 240 -3.16 -4.60 -20.71
C SER A 240 -4.42 -5.47 -20.63
N VAL A 241 -4.26 -6.71 -20.17
CA VAL A 241 -5.22 -7.80 -20.30
C VAL A 241 -6.20 -7.80 -19.12
N LEU A 242 -5.73 -7.45 -17.92
CA LEU A 242 -6.55 -7.51 -16.71
C LEU A 242 -7.69 -6.49 -16.70
N GLN A 243 -7.51 -5.31 -17.29
CA GLN A 243 -8.52 -4.24 -17.25
C GLN A 243 -9.80 -4.56 -18.03
N PHE A 244 -9.77 -5.58 -18.89
CA PHE A 244 -10.92 -6.02 -19.67
C PHE A 244 -11.59 -7.27 -19.07
N MET A 245 -11.05 -7.83 -17.98
CA MET A 245 -11.64 -8.97 -17.30
C MET A 245 -12.71 -8.54 -16.28
N PRO A 246 -13.77 -9.34 -16.09
CA PRO A 246 -14.72 -9.15 -14.99
C PRO A 246 -14.01 -9.26 -13.64
N PHE A 247 -14.43 -8.44 -12.67
CA PHE A 247 -13.80 -8.37 -11.34
C PHE A 247 -13.87 -9.69 -10.53
N THR A 248 -14.79 -10.59 -10.88
CA THR A 248 -14.90 -11.95 -10.33
C THR A 248 -13.75 -12.81 -10.83
N THR A 249 -13.50 -12.81 -12.14
CA THR A 249 -12.44 -13.53 -12.85
C THR A 249 -11.05 -13.13 -12.37
N VAL A 250 -10.81 -11.84 -12.13
CA VAL A 250 -9.52 -11.32 -11.64
C VAL A 250 -9.15 -11.94 -10.29
N SER A 251 -10.12 -12.10 -9.38
CA SER A 251 -9.87 -12.59 -8.03
C SER A 251 -9.45 -14.07 -8.03
N GLU A 252 -10.01 -14.87 -8.93
CA GLU A 252 -9.64 -16.28 -9.10
C GLU A 252 -8.31 -16.44 -9.86
N LEU A 253 -8.04 -15.58 -10.85
CA LEU A 253 -6.81 -15.65 -11.64
C LEU A 253 -5.56 -15.32 -10.79
N VAL A 254 -5.72 -14.46 -9.79
CA VAL A 254 -4.69 -14.12 -8.79
C VAL A 254 -4.34 -15.29 -7.86
N LYS A 255 -5.27 -16.22 -7.63
CA LYS A 255 -5.00 -17.46 -6.86
C LYS A 255 -4.12 -18.46 -7.62
N VAL A 256 -3.98 -18.29 -8.94
CA VAL A 256 -3.04 -19.09 -9.73
C VAL A 256 -1.62 -18.59 -9.43
N SER A 257 -0.77 -19.50 -8.93
CA SER A 257 0.55 -19.22 -8.32
C SER A 257 1.49 -18.31 -9.13
N ALA A 258 1.32 -18.20 -10.45
CA ALA A 258 2.09 -17.32 -11.33
C ALA A 258 1.73 -15.82 -11.22
N MET A 259 0.56 -15.48 -10.66
CA MET A 259 0.03 -14.11 -10.52
C MET A 259 0.14 -13.57 -9.08
N SER A 260 0.76 -14.33 -8.19
CA SER A 260 0.86 -14.04 -6.75
C SER A 260 1.75 -12.85 -6.38
N SER A 261 2.46 -12.26 -7.35
CA SER A 261 3.37 -11.13 -7.12
C SER A 261 2.71 -9.80 -7.48
N PRO A 262 2.64 -8.82 -6.56
CA PRO A 262 2.12 -7.48 -6.86
C PRO A 262 2.82 -6.79 -8.04
N LYS A 263 4.11 -7.07 -8.26
CA LYS A 263 4.87 -6.53 -9.39
C LYS A 263 4.36 -7.05 -10.74
N VAL A 264 3.92 -8.30 -10.78
CA VAL A 264 3.35 -8.91 -12.00
C VAL A 264 2.01 -8.25 -12.29
N VAL A 265 1.12 -8.13 -11.29
CA VAL A 265 -0.19 -7.46 -11.45
C VAL A 265 -0.05 -6.04 -11.99
N LEU A 266 0.89 -5.26 -11.45
CA LEU A 266 1.16 -3.91 -11.93
C LEU A 266 1.69 -3.87 -13.38
N ALA A 267 2.46 -4.87 -13.81
CA ALA A 267 3.06 -4.91 -15.15
C ALA A 267 2.08 -5.33 -16.26
N ILE A 268 0.99 -6.01 -15.90
CA ILE A 268 0.00 -6.57 -16.84
C ILE A 268 -1.32 -5.78 -16.86
N THR A 269 -1.34 -4.65 -16.13
CA THR A 269 -2.48 -3.76 -16.05
C THR A 269 -2.08 -2.39 -16.56
N ASP A 270 -2.90 -1.77 -17.40
CA ASP A 270 -2.65 -0.40 -17.84
C ASP A 270 -3.21 0.59 -16.81
N LEU A 271 -2.28 1.17 -16.06
CA LEU A 271 -2.57 2.07 -14.94
C LEU A 271 -2.81 3.52 -15.38
N SER A 272 -2.73 3.82 -16.69
CA SER A 272 -3.17 5.10 -17.24
C SER A 272 -4.70 5.24 -17.21
N LEU A 273 -5.41 4.10 -17.25
CA LEU A 273 -6.86 4.04 -17.22
C LEU A 273 -7.38 3.85 -15.79
N PRO A 274 -8.45 4.56 -15.37
CA PRO A 274 -9.07 4.37 -14.06
C PRO A 274 -9.50 2.92 -13.80
N LEU A 275 -10.04 2.24 -14.81
CA LEU A 275 -10.47 0.84 -14.71
C LEU A 275 -9.27 -0.10 -14.46
N GLY A 276 -8.14 0.14 -15.11
CA GLY A 276 -6.93 -0.64 -14.85
C GLY A 276 -6.41 -0.45 -13.42
N ARG A 277 -6.44 0.78 -12.90
CA ARG A 277 -6.07 1.04 -11.49
C ARG A 277 -6.98 0.32 -10.51
N GLN A 278 -8.29 0.31 -10.76
CA GLN A 278 -9.28 -0.41 -9.97
C GLN A 278 -9.05 -1.92 -9.95
N VAL A 279 -8.79 -2.51 -11.12
CA VAL A 279 -8.50 -3.95 -11.26
C VAL A 279 -7.20 -4.32 -10.56
N ALA A 280 -6.13 -3.55 -10.76
CA ALA A 280 -4.85 -3.77 -10.09
C ALA A 280 -4.97 -3.66 -8.57
N ALA A 281 -5.71 -2.66 -8.07
CA ALA A 281 -5.93 -2.46 -6.64
C ALA A 281 -6.66 -3.66 -6.03
N LYS A 282 -7.71 -4.14 -6.68
CA LYS A 282 -8.47 -5.31 -6.23
C LYS A 282 -7.61 -6.57 -6.22
N ALA A 283 -6.88 -6.83 -7.29
CA ALA A 283 -5.98 -7.97 -7.41
C ALA A 283 -4.90 -7.95 -6.32
N ILE A 284 -4.23 -6.81 -6.10
CA ILE A 284 -3.17 -6.69 -5.10
C ILE A 284 -3.71 -6.75 -3.67
N ALA A 285 -4.91 -6.22 -3.43
CA ALA A 285 -5.55 -6.28 -2.11
C ALA A 285 -6.05 -7.68 -1.73
N ALA A 286 -6.17 -8.60 -2.69
CA ALA A 286 -6.54 -9.99 -2.47
C ALA A 286 -5.32 -10.92 -2.23
N LEU A 287 -4.09 -10.42 -2.43
CA LEU A 287 -2.82 -11.11 -2.15
C LEU A 287 -2.45 -11.05 -0.66
#